data_AF-A0A1C7HQQ3-F1
#
_entry.id   AF-A0A1C7HQQ3-F1
#
_cell.length_a   1.000
_cell.length_b   1.000
_cell.length_c   1.000
_cell.angle_alpha   90.00
_cell.angle_beta   90.00
_cell.angle_gamma   90.00
#
_symmetry.space_group_name_H-M   'P 1'
#
loop_
_entity.id
_entity.type
_entity.pdbx_description
1 polymer ?
#
loop_
_entity_poly.entity_id
_entity_poly.type
_entity_poly.pdbx_seq_one_letter_code
_entity_poly.pdbx_strand_id
1 'polypeptide(L)'
;MRIAKRAELLKRWEQEHKSFRNELAERIGITPVSINNYLKIYTGTIKQKEFWKVAGEMMGVDFEAETEKPRKYEKVVLPPYIATTLKSKGRTVIERKYISRYGKKRITNYLTKQGLKCRFVLAGTEEDPTDILEIAADNK
;
A
#
# COMPACT_ATOMS: atom_id res chain seq x y z
N MET A 1 6.14 -2.11 22.30
CA MET A 1 7.29 -1.92 21.41
C MET A 1 6.83 -1.33 20.08
N ARG A 2 7.32 -0.13 19.73
CA ARG A 2 7.05 0.52 18.44
C ARG A 2 7.68 -0.27 17.26
N ILE A 3 7.06 -0.19 16.09
CA ILE A 3 7.46 -0.87 14.86
C ILE A 3 8.91 -0.59 14.48
N ALA A 4 9.38 0.64 14.69
CA ALA A 4 10.76 1.02 14.42
C ALA A 4 11.77 0.20 15.24
N LYS A 5 11.48 -0.02 16.53
CA LYS A 5 12.35 -0.81 17.42
C LYS A 5 12.30 -2.30 17.08
N ARG A 6 11.12 -2.83 16.75
CA ARG A 6 10.99 -4.22 16.25
C ARG A 6 11.78 -4.43 14.96
N ALA A 7 11.67 -3.49 14.02
CA ALA A 7 12.35 -3.54 12.75
C ALA A 7 13.88 -3.43 12.88
N GLU A 8 14.36 -2.63 13.84
CA GLU A 8 15.79 -2.55 14.14
C GLU A 8 16.33 -3.88 14.70
N LEU A 9 15.64 -4.48 15.67
CA LEU A 9 16.02 -5.78 16.24
C LEU A 9 16.05 -6.87 15.17
N LEU A 10 15.02 -6.94 14.35
CA LEU A 10 14.95 -7.93 13.26
C LEU A 10 16.09 -7.74 12.26
N LYS A 11 16.43 -6.50 11.89
CA LYS A 11 17.57 -6.23 10.97
C LYS A 11 18.91 -6.64 11.55
N ARG A 12 19.15 -6.41 12.84
CA ARG A 12 20.38 -6.86 13.51
C ARG A 12 20.45 -8.38 13.53
N TRP A 13 19.33 -9.03 13.86
CA TRP A 13 19.23 -10.49 13.83
C TRP A 13 19.49 -11.07 12.44
N GLU A 14 18.95 -10.46 11.38
CA GLU A 14 19.21 -10.85 9.99
C GLU A 14 20.70 -10.75 9.60
N GLN A 15 21.47 -9.84 10.19
CA GLN A 15 22.92 -9.74 9.95
C GLN A 15 23.69 -10.93 10.54
N GLU A 16 23.25 -11.41 11.69
CA GLU A 16 23.84 -12.56 12.40
C GLU A 16 23.35 -13.89 11.81
N HIS A 17 22.12 -13.93 11.30
CA HIS A 17 21.44 -15.14 10.81
C HIS A 17 20.99 -14.99 9.36
N LYS A 18 21.92 -15.22 8.41
CA LYS A 18 21.72 -14.93 6.97
C LYS A 18 20.52 -15.68 6.32
N SER A 19 20.13 -16.85 6.83
CA SER A 19 18.99 -17.62 6.31
C SER A 19 17.64 -17.20 6.90
N PHE A 20 17.65 -16.49 8.03
CA PHE A 20 16.46 -16.14 8.81
C PHE A 20 15.36 -15.50 7.97
N ARG A 21 15.73 -14.59 7.08
CA ARG A 21 14.79 -13.87 6.24
C ARG A 21 13.99 -14.79 5.32
N ASN A 22 14.64 -15.78 4.73
CA ASN A 22 13.99 -16.72 3.83
C ASN A 22 13.11 -17.69 4.62
N GLU A 23 13.59 -18.19 5.75
CA GLU A 23 12.82 -19.07 6.64
C GLU A 23 11.57 -18.37 7.20
N LEU A 24 11.70 -17.12 7.63
CA LEU A 24 10.57 -16.29 8.08
C LEU A 24 9.57 -16.04 6.95
N ALA A 25 10.05 -15.79 5.73
CA ALA A 25 9.18 -15.59 4.58
C ALA A 25 8.40 -16.87 4.22
N GLU A 26 9.07 -18.02 4.26
CA GLU A 26 8.50 -19.33 3.99
C GLU A 26 7.44 -19.72 5.03
N ARG A 27 7.74 -19.59 6.33
CA ARG A 27 6.80 -19.91 7.42
C ARG A 27 5.48 -19.13 7.34
N ILE A 28 5.51 -17.93 6.75
CA ILE A 28 4.35 -17.02 6.66
C ILE A 28 3.72 -17.05 5.26
N GLY A 29 4.30 -17.81 4.33
CA GLY A 29 3.85 -17.85 2.94
C GLY A 29 3.86 -16.45 2.31
N ILE A 30 4.96 -15.72 2.44
CA ILE A 30 5.20 -14.42 1.80
C ILE A 30 6.50 -14.44 0.99
N THR A 31 6.67 -13.46 0.11
CA THR A 31 7.96 -13.24 -0.54
C THR A 31 8.92 -12.50 0.40
N PRO A 32 10.23 -12.76 0.36
CA PRO A 32 11.23 -12.04 1.17
C PRO A 32 11.22 -10.52 0.95
N VAL A 33 10.76 -10.06 -0.21
CA VAL A 33 10.56 -8.63 -0.52
C VAL A 33 9.42 -8.03 0.29
N SER A 34 8.36 -8.79 0.58
CA SER A 34 7.19 -8.33 1.34
C SER A 34 7.53 -7.96 2.78
N ILE A 35 8.58 -8.57 3.36
CA ILE A 35 9.09 -8.25 4.69
C ILE A 35 9.41 -6.76 4.80
N ASN A 36 10.01 -6.15 3.78
CA ASN A 36 10.34 -4.72 3.79
C ASN A 36 9.11 -3.82 4.01
N ASN A 37 7.93 -4.24 3.55
CA ASN A 37 6.71 -3.49 3.79
C ASN A 37 6.27 -3.61 5.26
N TYR A 38 6.39 -4.81 5.84
CA TYR A 38 6.02 -5.06 7.24
C TYR A 38 6.96 -4.37 8.25
N LEU A 39 8.23 -4.18 7.89
CA LEU A 39 9.19 -3.40 8.68
C LEU A 39 8.93 -1.89 8.62
N LYS A 40 8.31 -1.38 7.55
CA LYS A 40 8.11 0.07 7.33
C LYS A 40 6.82 0.61 7.94
N ILE A 41 5.71 -0.13 7.82
CA ILE A 41 4.38 0.37 8.18
C ILE A 41 3.61 -0.68 8.94
N TYR A 42 3.10 -0.34 10.12
CA TYR A 42 2.14 -1.19 10.85
C TYR A 42 0.69 -0.88 10.44
N THR A 43 0.07 -1.83 9.76
CA THR A 43 -1.33 -1.79 9.27
C THR A 43 -2.27 -2.65 10.10
N GLY A 44 -1.74 -3.52 10.97
CA GLY A 44 -2.51 -4.37 11.88
C GLY A 44 -3.35 -5.45 11.19
N THR A 45 -3.05 -5.77 9.93
CA THR A 45 -3.67 -6.91 9.23
C THR A 45 -3.32 -8.22 9.93
N ILE A 46 -4.17 -9.25 9.78
CA ILE A 46 -3.96 -10.58 10.38
C ILE A 46 -2.57 -11.11 10.02
N LYS A 47 -2.22 -11.07 8.73
CA LYS A 47 -0.93 -11.54 8.22
C LYS A 47 0.27 -10.76 8.78
N GLN A 48 0.09 -9.47 9.08
CA GLN A 48 1.16 -8.68 9.69
C GLN A 48 1.30 -8.94 11.20
N LYS A 49 0.20 -9.24 11.90
CA LYS A 49 0.27 -9.68 13.31
C LYS A 49 0.98 -11.02 13.42
N GLU A 50 0.60 -11.97 12.57
CA GLU A 50 1.26 -13.25 12.41
C GLU A 50 2.76 -13.11 12.09
N PHE A 51 3.12 -12.17 11.20
CA PHE A 51 4.52 -11.80 10.94
C PHE A 51 5.31 -11.47 12.20
N TRP A 52 4.81 -10.56 13.03
CA TRP A 52 5.53 -10.17 14.23
C TRP A 52 5.54 -11.26 15.30
N LYS A 53 4.50 -12.07 15.37
CA LYS A 53 4.46 -13.23 16.26
C LYS A 53 5.53 -14.26 15.90
N VAL A 54 5.53 -14.75 14.66
CA VAL A 54 6.48 -15.78 14.19
C VAL A 54 7.92 -15.26 14.22
N ALA A 55 8.16 -14.00 13.83
CA ALA A 55 9.48 -13.40 13.93
C ALA A 55 9.96 -13.36 15.40
N GLY A 56 9.06 -13.06 16.34
CA GLY A 56 9.38 -13.05 17.76
C GLY A 56 9.71 -14.44 18.30
N GLU A 57 8.90 -15.44 17.95
CA GLU A 57 9.14 -16.85 18.30
C GLU A 57 10.50 -17.35 17.78
N MET A 58 10.86 -17.04 16.53
CA MET A 58 12.15 -17.44 15.94
C MET A 58 13.35 -16.74 16.59
N MET A 59 13.16 -15.53 17.12
CA MET A 59 14.21 -14.74 17.78
C MET A 59 14.25 -14.96 19.30
N GLY A 60 13.29 -15.69 19.87
CA GLY A 60 13.12 -15.78 21.32
C GLY A 60 12.75 -14.44 21.98
N VAL A 61 12.15 -13.51 21.23
CA VAL A 61 11.78 -12.17 21.68
C VAL A 61 10.27 -12.00 21.60
N ASP A 62 9.64 -11.54 22.68
CA ASP A 62 8.23 -11.15 22.63
C ASP A 62 8.07 -9.78 21.93
N PHE A 63 7.67 -9.83 20.67
CA PHE A 63 7.27 -8.63 19.94
C PHE A 63 5.83 -8.19 20.21
N GLU A 64 4.98 -9.01 20.83
CA GLU A 64 3.55 -8.71 21.06
C GLU A 64 3.31 -7.66 22.14
N ALA A 65 4.32 -7.25 22.91
CA ALA A 65 4.16 -6.16 23.86
C ALA A 65 3.89 -4.81 23.14
N GLU A 66 2.71 -4.25 23.40
CA GLU A 66 2.23 -2.85 23.28
C GLU A 66 1.81 -2.27 21.90
N THR A 67 0.48 -2.19 21.74
CA THR A 67 -0.35 -0.97 21.54
C THR A 67 -0.09 -0.02 20.36
N GLU A 68 0.68 -0.38 19.34
CA GLU A 68 0.73 0.47 18.14
C GLU A 68 -0.61 0.46 17.41
N LYS A 69 -1.30 1.60 17.37
CA LYS A 69 -2.55 1.74 16.61
C LYS A 69 -2.23 1.55 15.13
N PRO A 70 -2.92 0.65 14.42
CA PRO A 70 -2.68 0.45 13.00
C PRO A 70 -2.90 1.77 12.26
N ARG A 71 -2.05 2.02 11.26
CA ARG A 71 -2.21 3.18 10.40
C ARG A 71 -3.57 3.09 9.71
N LYS A 72 -4.51 3.95 10.10
CA LYS A 72 -5.82 4.06 9.44
C LYS A 72 -5.59 4.67 8.06
N TYR A 73 -5.73 3.85 7.02
CA TYR A 73 -5.79 4.39 5.67
C TYR A 73 -7.10 5.16 5.51
N GLU A 74 -7.00 6.45 5.20
CA GLU A 74 -8.17 7.27 4.95
C GLU A 74 -8.99 6.71 3.78
N LYS A 75 -10.31 6.55 3.94
CA LYS A 75 -11.19 6.07 2.89
C LYS A 75 -11.09 7.01 1.69
N VAL A 76 -10.91 6.45 0.50
CA VAL A 76 -10.88 7.26 -0.73
C VAL A 76 -12.28 7.84 -0.93
N VAL A 77 -12.38 9.17 -0.91
CA VAL A 77 -13.59 9.91 -1.28
C VAL A 77 -13.21 10.83 -2.42
N LEU A 78 -13.78 10.54 -3.59
CA LEU A 78 -13.60 11.33 -4.80
C LEU A 78 -14.86 12.17 -5.05
N PRO A 79 -14.74 13.32 -5.72
CA PRO A 79 -15.89 14.06 -6.20
C PRO A 79 -16.84 13.18 -7.03
N PRO A 80 -18.17 13.29 -6.84
CA PRO A 80 -19.15 12.48 -7.57
C PRO A 80 -19.00 12.56 -9.09
N TYR A 81 -18.60 13.72 -9.60
CA TYR A 81 -18.46 13.97 -11.03
C TYR A 81 -17.44 13.02 -11.70
N ILE A 82 -16.45 12.51 -10.95
CA ILE A 82 -15.41 11.63 -11.51
C ILE A 82 -16.04 10.33 -12.00
N ALA A 83 -16.85 9.68 -11.16
CA ALA A 83 -17.49 8.43 -11.51
C ALA A 83 -18.57 8.62 -12.59
N THR A 84 -19.36 9.69 -12.51
CA THR A 84 -20.40 9.96 -13.51
C THR A 84 -19.79 10.26 -14.88
N THR A 85 -18.76 11.12 -14.93
CA THR A 85 -18.11 11.50 -16.19
C THR A 85 -17.38 10.32 -16.81
N LEU A 86 -16.73 9.47 -16.00
CA LEU A 86 -16.12 8.23 -16.50
C LEU A 86 -17.14 7.29 -17.13
N LYS A 87 -18.30 7.10 -16.51
CA LYS A 87 -19.38 6.27 -17.06
C LYS A 87 -19.92 6.82 -18.39
N SER A 88 -20.12 8.14 -18.47
CA SER A 88 -20.76 8.75 -19.64
C SER A 88 -19.80 9.02 -20.79
N LYS A 89 -18.55 9.39 -20.51
CA LYS A 89 -17.59 9.90 -21.50
C LYS A 89 -16.35 9.04 -21.65
N GLY A 90 -16.15 8.03 -20.80
CA GLY A 90 -14.93 7.20 -20.79
C GLY A 90 -13.67 7.93 -20.33
N ARG A 91 -13.75 9.23 -20.03
CA ARG A 91 -12.62 10.08 -19.60
C ARG A 91 -13.05 11.13 -18.58
N THR A 92 -12.17 11.48 -17.66
CA THR A 92 -12.38 12.58 -16.72
C THR A 92 -11.05 13.13 -16.20
N VAL A 93 -11.14 14.30 -15.54
CA VAL A 93 -10.04 15.02 -14.91
C VAL A 93 -10.16 14.90 -13.38
N ILE A 94 -9.03 14.63 -12.73
CA ILE A 94 -8.92 14.65 -11.28
C ILE A 94 -7.87 15.66 -10.84
N GLU A 95 -8.19 16.47 -9.83
CA GLU A 95 -7.24 17.42 -9.26
C GLU A 95 -6.05 16.68 -8.60
N ARG A 96 -4.83 17.21 -8.79
CA ARG A 96 -3.60 16.65 -8.21
C ARG A 96 -3.66 16.46 -6.70
N LYS A 97 -4.42 17.29 -5.97
CA LYS A 97 -4.60 17.14 -4.52
C LYS A 97 -5.10 15.75 -4.11
N TYR A 98 -5.96 15.12 -4.92
CA TYR A 98 -6.45 13.77 -4.65
C TYR A 98 -5.38 12.70 -4.88
N ILE A 99 -4.55 12.89 -5.91
CA ILE A 99 -3.42 12.02 -6.20
C ILE A 99 -2.39 12.11 -5.07
N SER A 100 -2.07 13.32 -4.60
CA SER A 100 -1.18 13.53 -3.46
C SER A 100 -1.72 12.91 -2.17
N ARG A 101 -3.04 13.01 -1.93
CA ARG A 101 -3.68 12.50 -0.71
C ARG A 101 -3.81 10.98 -0.70
N TYR A 102 -4.26 10.38 -1.79
CA TYR A 102 -4.63 8.96 -1.82
C TYR A 102 -3.66 8.08 -2.62
N GLY A 103 -2.92 8.65 -3.57
CA GLY A 103 -2.06 7.92 -4.50
C GLY A 103 -2.85 7.25 -5.64
N LYS A 104 -2.22 7.17 -6.82
CA LYS A 104 -2.82 6.63 -8.04
C LYS A 104 -3.46 5.25 -7.82
N LYS A 105 -2.72 4.29 -7.26
CA LYS A 105 -3.18 2.91 -7.06
C LYS A 105 -4.47 2.80 -6.23
N ARG A 106 -4.62 3.62 -5.18
CA ARG A 106 -5.82 3.58 -4.32
C ARG A 106 -7.04 4.15 -5.04
N ILE A 107 -6.84 5.21 -5.83
CA ILE A 107 -7.89 5.83 -6.65
C ILE A 107 -8.35 4.84 -7.73
N THR A 108 -7.44 4.20 -8.46
CA THR A 108 -7.80 3.17 -9.45
C THR A 108 -8.58 2.03 -8.80
N ASN A 109 -8.09 1.48 -7.68
CA ASN A 109 -8.79 0.41 -6.97
C ASN A 109 -10.20 0.82 -6.50
N TYR A 110 -10.37 2.09 -6.08
CA TYR A 110 -11.67 2.62 -5.69
C TYR A 110 -12.64 2.67 -6.88
N LEU A 111 -12.18 3.13 -8.04
CA LEU A 111 -12.98 3.20 -9.27
C LEU A 111 -13.28 1.80 -9.84
N THR A 112 -12.32 0.87 -9.82
CA THR A 112 -12.52 -0.52 -10.23
C THR A 112 -13.60 -1.21 -9.42
N LYS A 113 -13.67 -0.96 -8.10
CA LYS A 113 -14.74 -1.48 -7.22
C LYS A 113 -16.14 -0.96 -7.59
N GLN A 114 -16.22 0.13 -8.35
CA GLN A 114 -17.47 0.69 -8.88
C GLN A 114 -17.74 0.25 -10.33
N GLY A 115 -16.99 -0.72 -10.85
CA GLY A 115 -17.09 -1.19 -12.23
C GLY A 115 -16.37 -0.32 -13.26
N LEU A 116 -15.56 0.64 -12.83
CA LEU A 116 -14.85 1.57 -13.72
C LEU A 116 -13.38 1.15 -13.83
N LYS A 117 -13.03 0.39 -14.87
CA LYS A 117 -11.64 0.10 -15.21
C LYS A 117 -11.01 1.32 -15.84
N CYS A 118 -9.90 1.77 -15.27
CA CYS A 118 -9.48 3.13 -15.50
C CYS A 118 -7.94 3.25 -15.39
N ARG A 119 -7.28 3.88 -16.37
CA ARG A 119 -5.83 4.12 -16.36
C ARG A 119 -5.54 5.62 -16.32
N PHE A 120 -4.52 6.02 -15.56
CA PHE A 120 -4.05 7.40 -15.55
C PHE A 120 -3.15 7.67 -16.74
N VAL A 121 -3.55 8.58 -17.60
CA VAL A 121 -2.82 9.13 -18.75
C VAL A 121 -2.45 10.57 -18.41
N LEU A 122 -1.27 11.06 -18.81
CA LEU A 122 -0.97 12.50 -18.68
C LEU A 122 -1.93 13.28 -19.58
N ALA A 123 -2.69 14.22 -19.01
CA ALA A 123 -3.46 15.16 -19.81
C ALA A 123 -2.64 16.45 -19.90
N GLY A 124 -2.04 16.67 -21.06
CA GLY A 124 -1.21 17.82 -21.40
C GLY A 124 -0.28 17.46 -22.57
N THR A 125 0.00 18.43 -23.42
CA THR A 125 1.10 18.37 -24.40
C THR A 125 2.40 18.84 -23.72
N GLU A 126 3.56 18.57 -24.32
CA GLU A 126 4.88 18.95 -23.76
C GLU A 126 5.01 20.44 -23.39
N GLU A 127 4.19 21.30 -23.98
CA GLU A 127 4.20 22.75 -23.79
C GLU A 127 3.35 23.27 -22.62
N ASP A 128 2.42 22.46 -22.08
CA ASP A 128 1.64 22.85 -20.90
C ASP A 128 1.24 21.60 -20.08
N PRO A 129 2.15 21.10 -19.22
CA PRO A 129 1.92 19.91 -18.41
C PRO A 129 0.86 20.22 -17.36
N THR A 130 -0.40 20.00 -17.73
CA THR A 130 -1.50 20.15 -16.79
C THR A 130 -1.36 19.05 -15.75
N ASP A 131 -1.61 19.40 -14.49
CA ASP A 131 -1.59 18.51 -13.31
C ASP A 131 -2.72 17.45 -13.32
N ILE A 132 -3.21 17.17 -14.52
CA ILE A 132 -4.38 16.40 -14.86
C ILE A 132 -3.88 15.04 -15.31
N LEU A 133 -4.42 14.00 -14.68
CA LEU A 133 -4.33 12.66 -15.24
C LEU A 133 -5.69 12.31 -15.84
N GLU A 134 -5.75 12.13 -17.15
CA GLU A 134 -6.91 11.57 -17.83
C GLU A 134 -7.08 10.14 -17.34
N ILE A 135 -8.24 9.85 -16.77
CA ILE A 135 -8.61 8.49 -16.44
C ILE A 135 -9.35 7.91 -17.65
N ALA A 136 -8.69 7.12 -18.49
CA ALA A 136 -9.33 6.50 -19.66
C ALA A 136 -9.93 5.14 -19.29
N ALA A 137 -11.17 4.89 -19.72
CA ALA A 137 -11.81 3.58 -19.62
C ALA A 137 -11.04 2.55 -20.48
N ASP A 138 -10.73 1.41 -19.88
CA ASP A 138 -10.04 0.30 -20.57
C ASP A 138 -11.09 -0.46 -21.41
N ASN A 139 -11.49 0.15 -22.53
CA ASN A 139 -12.28 -0.53 -23.54
C ASN A 139 -11.32 -1.39 -24.35
N LYS A 140 -11.58 -2.70 -24.35
CA LYS A 140 -10.98 -3.66 -25.28
C LYS A 140 -11.02 -3.15 -26.72
#